data_AF-A0A7V8SZ89-F1
#
_entry.id   AF-A0A7V8SZ89-F1
#
_cell.length_a   1.000
_cell.length_b   1.000
_cell.length_c   1.000
_cell.angle_alpha   90.00
_cell.angle_beta   90.00
_cell.angle_gamma   90.00
#
_symmetry.space_group_name_H-M   'P 1'
#
loop_
_entity.id
_entity.type
_entity.pdbx_description
1 polymer ?
#
loop_
_entity_poly.entity_id
_entity_poly.type
_entity_poly.pdbx_seq_one_letter_code
_entity_poly.pdbx_strand_id
1 'polypeptide(L)' 'MILSERLRFIREQKNLTQGDIEERTGLKRSYVSRLEHGRTIPSLATLEKFAQALEIPLYLF' A
#
# COMPACT_ATOMS: atom_id res chain seq x y z
N MET A 1 9.79 -0.71 12.29
CA MET A 1 9.12 -0.96 11.01
C MET A 1 9.07 0.35 10.25
N ILE A 2 9.53 0.37 9.00
CA ILE A 2 9.45 1.56 8.13
C ILE A 2 8.17 1.53 7.29
N LEU A 3 7.79 2.66 6.67
CA LEU A 3 6.55 2.83 5.90
C LEU A 3 6.28 1.68 4.91
N SER A 4 7.28 1.27 4.14
CA SER A 4 7.18 0.19 3.14
C SER A 4 6.82 -1.16 3.77
N GLU A 5 7.44 -1.49 4.90
CA GLU A 5 7.15 -2.71 5.66
C GLU A 5 5.77 -2.65 6.29
N ARG A 6 5.35 -1.48 6.78
CA ARG A 6 4.03 -1.27 7.39
C ARG A 6 2.89 -1.42 6.39
N LEU A 7 3.06 -0.88 5.18
CA LEU A 7 2.10 -1.06 4.08
C LEU A 7 1.92 -2.53 3.71
N ARG A 8 3.04 -3.26 3.57
CA ARG A 8 3.04 -4.70 3.30
C ARG A 8 2.37 -5.49 4.42
N PHE A 9 2.73 -5.19 5.67
CA PHE A 9 2.19 -5.85 6.85
C PHE A 9 0.67 -5.71 6.92
N ILE A 10 0.13 -4.50 6.79
CA ILE A 10 -1.31 -4.26 6.86
C ILE A 10 -2.05 -4.95 5.71
N ARG A 11 -1.48 -4.93 4.49
CA ARG A 11 -2.04 -5.64 3.34
C ARG A 11 -2.14 -7.15 3.62
N GLU A 12 -1.07 -7.75 4.13
CA GLU A 12 -1.02 -9.18 4.44
C GLU A 12 -1.97 -9.55 5.59
N GLN A 13 -2.10 -8.71 6.63
CA GLN A 13 -3.09 -8.90 7.70
C GLN A 13 -4.54 -8.90 7.19
N LYS A 14 -4.80 -8.23 6.06
CA LYS A 14 -6.11 -8.21 5.39
C LYS A 14 -6.29 -9.31 4.34
N ASN A 15 -5.32 -10.23 4.22
CA ASN A 15 -5.29 -11.28 3.20
C ASN A 15 -5.39 -10.76 1.76
N LEU A 16 -4.92 -9.53 1.52
CA LEU A 16 -4.94 -8.92 0.19
C LEU A 16 -3.64 -9.22 -0.56
N THR A 17 -3.74 -9.50 -1.85
CA THR A 17 -2.60 -9.58 -2.76
C THR A 17 -2.18 -8.18 -3.22
N GLN A 18 -0.98 -8.04 -3.76
CA GLN A 18 -0.58 -6.78 -4.43
C GLN A 18 -1.45 -6.48 -5.67
N GLY A 19 -2.05 -7.52 -6.28
CA GLY A 19 -3.01 -7.37 -7.38
C GLY A 19 -4.33 -6.79 -6.89
N ASP A 20 -4.78 -7.17 -5.69
CA ASP A 20 -6.01 -6.62 -5.10
C ASP A 20 -5.83 -5.12 -4.80
N ILE A 21 -4.63 -4.71 -4.39
CA ILE A 21 -4.31 -3.28 -4.25
C ILE A 21 -4.33 -2.59 -5.62
N GLU A 22 -3.83 -3.22 -6.68
CA GLU A 22 -3.94 -2.67 -8.03
C GLU A 22 -5.39 -2.47 -8.45
N GLU A 23 -6.24 -3.46 -8.23
CA GLU A 23 -7.67 -3.38 -8.53
C GLU A 23 -8.37 -2.28 -7.73
N ARG A 24 -8.08 -2.17 -6.43
CA ARG A 24 -8.71 -1.19 -5.53
C ARG A 24 -8.21 0.25 -5.72
N THR A 25 -6.95 0.45 -6.12
CA THR A 25 -6.32 1.79 -6.19
C THR A 25 -6.08 2.30 -7.60
N GLY A 26 -6.13 1.41 -8.60
CA GLY A 26 -5.64 1.65 -9.96
C GLY A 26 -4.11 1.77 -10.08
N LEU A 27 -3.35 1.58 -8.99
CA LEU A 27 -1.89 1.61 -9.01
C LEU A 27 -1.36 0.28 -9.52
N LYS A 28 -0.46 0.30 -10.50
CA LYS A 28 0.14 -0.94 -11.02
C LYS A 28 0.74 -1.80 -9.92
N ARG A 29 0.52 -3.11 -9.95
CA ARG A 29 1.13 -4.08 -9.01
C ARG A 29 2.64 -3.93 -8.92
N SER A 30 3.30 -3.61 -10.03
CA SER A 30 4.75 -3.33 -10.06
C SER A 30 5.13 -2.08 -9.26
N TYR A 31 4.27 -1.06 -9.20
CA TYR A 31 4.43 0.09 -8.32
C TYR A 31 4.22 -0.31 -6.86
N VAL A 32 3.15 -1.04 -6.54
CA VAL A 32 2.86 -1.55 -5.18
C VAL A 32 4.05 -2.36 -4.65
N SER A 33 4.58 -3.27 -5.47
CA SER A 33 5.75 -4.08 -5.14
C SER A 33 6.98 -3.22 -4.85
N ARG A 34 7.32 -2.26 -5.70
CA ARG A 34 8.47 -1.36 -5.44
C ARG A 34 8.30 -0.58 -4.15
N LEU A 35 7.10 -0.12 -3.86
CA LEU A 35 6.79 0.63 -2.66
C LEU A 35 6.92 -0.23 -1.40
N GLU A 36 6.40 -1.45 -1.40
CA GLU A 36 6.52 -2.39 -0.26
C GLU A 36 7.96 -2.86 -0.01
N HIS A 37 8.83 -2.80 -1.01
CA HIS A 37 10.26 -3.09 -0.88
C HIS A 37 11.14 -1.84 -0.70
N GLY A 38 10.54 -0.67 -0.43
CA GLY A 38 11.26 0.58 -0.16
C GLY A 38 12.04 1.14 -1.37
N ARG A 39 11.70 0.71 -2.59
CA ARG A 39 12.34 1.16 -3.85
C ARG A 39 11.75 2.44 -4.42
N THR A 40 10.64 2.93 -3.84
CA THR A 40 10.03 4.20 -4.22
C THR A 40 9.34 4.81 -3.01
N ILE A 41 9.27 6.14 -2.98
CA ILE A 41 8.60 6.92 -1.94
C ILE A 41 7.23 7.34 -2.49
N PRO A 42 6.11 6.98 -1.84
CA PRO A 42 4.79 7.42 -2.27
C PRO A 42 4.58 8.91 -2.02
N SER A 43 3.74 9.54 -2.83
CA SER A 43 3.16 10.84 -2.49
C SER A 43 2.05 10.68 -1.43
N LEU A 44 1.63 11.79 -0.83
CA LEU A 44 0.48 11.81 0.08
C LEU A 44 -0.78 11.25 -0.60
N ALA A 45 -1.06 11.66 -1.84
CA ALA A 45 -2.19 11.15 -2.62
C ALA A 45 -2.12 9.64 -2.87
N THR A 46 -0.91 9.09 -3.05
CA THR A 46 -0.73 7.63 -3.13
C THR A 46 -1.04 6.97 -1.79
N LEU A 47 -0.55 7.53 -0.67
CA LEU A 47 -0.87 7.00 0.65
C LEU A 47 -2.36 7.05 0.95
N GLU A 48 -3.08 8.09 0.53
CA GLU A 48 -4.54 8.16 0.64
C GLU A 48 -5.24 7.03 -0.13
N LYS A 49 -4.79 6.73 -1.35
CA LYS A 49 -5.31 5.57 -2.11
C LYS A 49 -5.07 4.26 -1.37
N PHE A 50 -3.88 4.08 -0.79
CA PHE A 50 -3.59 2.90 0.03
C PHE A 50 -4.47 2.84 1.27
N ALA A 51 -4.68 3.96 1.97
CA ALA A 51 -5.55 4.02 3.16
C ALA A 51 -6.98 3.60 2.81
N GLN A 52 -7.50 4.10 1.68
CA GLN A 52 -8.82 3.73 1.16
C GLN A 52 -8.88 2.25 0.79
N ALA A 53 -7.92 1.74 0.01
CA ALA A 53 -7.90 0.34 -0.42
C ALA A 53 -7.71 -0.65 0.72
N LEU A 54 -6.96 -0.26 1.75
CA LEU A 54 -6.74 -1.03 2.97
C LEU A 54 -7.81 -0.75 4.03
N GLU A 55 -8.78 0.13 3.79
CA GLU A 55 -9.86 0.48 4.72
C GLU A 55 -9.32 0.82 6.13
N ILE A 56 -8.33 1.70 6.18
CA ILE A 56 -7.73 2.19 7.43
C ILE A 56 -7.48 3.70 7.37
N PRO A 57 -7.46 4.39 8.52
CA PRO A 57 -7.02 5.79 8.57
C PRO A 57 -5.56 5.96 8.14
N LEU A 58 -5.26 7.07 7.46
CA LEU A 58 -3.93 7.42 6.96
C LEU A 58 -2.84 7.44 8.05
N TYR A 59 -3.19 7.85 9.28
CA TYR A 59 -2.24 7.92 10.41
C TYR A 59 -1.80 6.54 10.93
N LEU A 60 -2.36 5.44 10.42
CA LEU A 60 -1.97 4.07 10.76
C LEU A 60 -0.82 3.53 9.89
N PHE A 61 -0.25 4.33 8.99
CA PHE A 61 0.94 3.98 8.23
C PHE A 61 2.26 4.31 8.91
#